data_AF-A0A355BA33-F1
#
_entry.id   AF-A0A355BA33-F1
#
_cell.length_a   1.000
_cell.length_b   1.000
_cell.length_c   1.000
_cell.angle_alpha   90.00
_cell.angle_beta   90.00
_cell.angle_gamma   90.00
#
_symmetry.space_group_name_H-M   'P 1'
#
loop_
_entity.id
_entity.type
_entity.pdbx_description
1 polymer ?
#
loop_
_entity_poly.entity_id
_entity_poly.type
_entity_poly.pdbx_seq_one_letter_code
_entity_poly.pdbx_strand_id
1 'polypeptide(L)'
;GRFTVRLPFKANTTPSFDNTYNLAKRRFIAVENRLQKNLLLKNQYIDFMEEYLSLGHMEKAPMKYNDSSNEYFLPHHSVVKDSNTTKLRVVFDASAKDINGTS
;
A
#
# COMPACT_ATOMS: atom_id res chain seq x y z
N GLY A 1 7.21 21.80 -5.28
CA GLY A 1 6.99 22.10 -3.85
C GLY A 1 6.53 20.85 -3.13
N ARG A 2 6.87 20.68 -1.85
CA ARG A 2 6.46 19.52 -1.03
C ARG A 2 5.42 19.97 -0.01
N PHE A 3 4.24 19.35 -0.03
CA PHE A 3 3.23 19.54 1.01
C PHE A 3 3.43 18.47 2.09
N THR A 4 3.30 18.84 3.36
CA THR A 4 3.37 17.90 4.48
C THR A 4 2.18 18.18 5.39
N VAL A 5 1.42 17.12 5.69
CA VAL A 5 0.22 17.21 6.52
C VAL A 5 0.37 16.29 7.73
N ARG A 6 -0.21 16.71 8.86
CA ARG A 6 -0.29 15.87 10.04
C ARG A 6 -1.41 14.84 9.85
N LEU A 7 -1.17 13.59 10.22
CA LEU A 7 -2.21 12.57 10.25
C LEU A 7 -3.30 12.98 11.28
N PRO A 8 -4.59 12.85 10.95
CA PRO A 8 -5.71 13.37 11.75
C PRO A 8 -6.06 12.45 12.94
N PHE A 9 -5.07 12.12 13.77
CA PHE A 9 -5.32 11.33 14.97
C PHE A 9 -6.11 12.10 16.02
N LYS A 10 -6.99 11.40 16.75
CA LYS A 10 -7.71 11.98 17.89
C LYS A 10 -6.71 12.39 18.99
N ALA A 11 -7.01 13.49 19.67
CA ALA A 11 -6.20 13.95 20.79
C ALA A 11 -6.19 12.91 21.92
N ASN A 12 -5.04 12.76 22.60
CA ASN A 12 -4.84 11.84 23.73
C ASN A 12 -5.07 10.35 23.42
N THR A 13 -4.96 9.95 22.14
CA THR A 13 -5.01 8.55 21.73
C THR A 13 -3.71 8.17 21.06
N THR A 14 -3.06 7.10 21.52
CA THR A 14 -1.98 6.45 20.78
C THR A 14 -2.63 5.51 19.78
N PRO A 15 -2.52 5.74 18.46
CA PRO A 15 -3.05 4.78 17.50
C PRO A 15 -2.28 3.46 17.68
N SER A 16 -3.04 2.36 17.87
CA SER A 16 -2.50 1.01 17.79
C SER A 16 -2.66 0.51 16.36
N PHE A 17 -1.62 -0.11 15.83
CA PHE A 17 -1.56 -0.61 14.45
C PHE A 17 -1.42 -2.13 14.41
N ASP A 18 -2.12 -2.79 15.35
CA ASP A 18 -1.99 -4.22 15.59
C ASP A 18 -2.36 -5.04 14.36
N ASN A 19 -1.49 -6.00 14.02
CA ASN A 19 -1.72 -7.00 12.99
C ASN A 19 -1.97 -6.44 11.56
N THR A 20 -1.64 -5.17 11.31
CA THR A 20 -1.76 -4.53 9.98
C THR A 20 -0.86 -5.21 8.95
N TYR A 21 0.33 -5.67 9.37
CA TYR A 21 1.26 -6.43 8.53
C TYR A 21 0.63 -7.68 7.94
N ASN A 22 -0.01 -8.54 8.76
CA ASN A 22 -0.60 -9.79 8.26
C ASN A 22 -1.78 -9.52 7.31
N LEU A 23 -2.55 -8.45 7.56
CA LEU A 23 -3.60 -8.01 6.64
C LEU A 23 -3.01 -7.56 5.30
N ALA A 24 -2.02 -6.68 5.32
CA ALA A 24 -1.33 -6.19 4.13
C ALA A 24 -0.67 -7.32 3.35
N LYS A 25 0.00 -8.25 4.04
CA LYS A 25 0.63 -9.43 3.43
C LYS A 25 -0.38 -10.32 2.74
N ARG A 26 -1.54 -10.60 3.35
CA ARG A 26 -2.60 -11.40 2.73
C ARG A 26 -3.13 -10.73 1.45
N ARG A 27 -3.35 -9.42 1.48
CA ARG A 27 -3.80 -8.64 0.32
C ARG A 27 -2.73 -8.61 -0.78
N PHE A 28 -1.47 -8.46 -0.40
CA PHE A 28 -0.34 -8.50 -1.32
C PHE A 28 -0.25 -9.85 -2.05
N ILE A 29 -0.38 -10.98 -1.35
CA ILE A 29 -0.40 -12.32 -1.98
C ILE A 29 -1.56 -12.44 -2.98
N ALA A 30 -2.72 -11.87 -2.69
CA ALA A 30 -3.84 -11.86 -3.62
C ALA A 30 -3.56 -11.03 -4.88
N VAL A 31 -2.85 -9.89 -4.74
CA VAL A 31 -2.36 -9.10 -5.88
C VAL A 31 -1.39 -9.94 -6.71
N GLU A 32 -0.36 -10.51 -6.10
CA GLU A 32 0.63 -11.37 -6.78
C GLU A 32 -0.04 -12.49 -7.59
N ASN A 33 -0.97 -13.22 -6.98
CA ASN A 33 -1.72 -14.29 -7.64
C ASN A 33 -2.53 -13.79 -8.85
N ARG A 34 -3.07 -12.57 -8.79
CA ARG A 34 -3.80 -11.94 -9.90
C ARG A 34 -2.85 -11.49 -11.01
N LEU A 35 -1.69 -10.95 -10.68
CA LEU A 35 -0.66 -10.55 -11.65
C LEU A 35 -0.08 -11.76 -12.37
N GLN A 36 0.16 -12.86 -11.67
CA GLN A 36 0.67 -14.11 -12.28
C GLN A 36 -0.28 -14.67 -13.34
N LYS A 37 -1.59 -14.48 -13.18
CA LYS A 37 -2.61 -14.94 -14.14
C LYS A 37 -2.82 -14.00 -15.33
N ASN A 38 -2.30 -12.78 -15.28
CA ASN A 38 -2.50 -11.77 -16.32
C ASN A 38 -1.21 -10.97 -16.57
N LEU A 39 -0.47 -11.36 -17.60
CA LEU A 39 0.81 -10.76 -17.98
C LEU A 39 0.71 -9.27 -18.33
N LEU A 40 -0.37 -8.86 -19.02
CA LEU A 40 -0.57 -7.45 -19.35
C LEU A 40 -0.71 -6.60 -18.08
N LEU A 41 -1.53 -7.07 -17.14
CA LEU A 41 -1.72 -6.41 -15.85
C LEU A 41 -0.42 -6.38 -15.03
N LYS A 42 0.35 -7.47 -15.07
CA LYS A 42 1.66 -7.57 -14.39
C LYS A 42 2.63 -6.52 -14.89
N ASN A 43 2.79 -6.39 -16.22
CA ASN A 43 3.72 -5.41 -16.79
C ASN A 43 3.31 -3.99 -16.41
N GLN A 44 2.04 -3.63 -16.58
CA GLN A 44 1.53 -2.31 -16.19
C GLN A 44 1.71 -2.01 -14.69
N TYR A 45 1.57 -3.03 -13.83
CA TYR A 45 1.80 -2.89 -12.40
C TYR A 45 3.28 -2.65 -12.09
N ILE A 46 4.19 -3.38 -12.74
CA ILE A 46 5.63 -3.19 -12.58
C ILE A 46 6.04 -1.80 -13.04
N ASP A 47 5.59 -1.37 -14.22
CA ASP A 47 5.87 -0.05 -14.77
C ASP A 47 5.45 1.06 -13.79
N PHE A 48 4.25 0.94 -13.19
CA PHE A 48 3.78 1.87 -12.17
C PHE A 48 4.70 1.89 -10.94
N MET A 49 5.10 0.72 -10.43
CA MET A 49 5.94 0.62 -9.23
C MET A 49 7.34 1.19 -9.50
N GLU A 50 7.92 0.94 -10.67
CA GLU A 50 9.21 1.51 -11.06
C GLU A 50 9.16 3.03 -11.19
N GLU A 51 8.10 3.57 -11.83
CA GLU A 51 7.86 5.01 -11.90
C GLU A 51 7.75 5.61 -10.48
N TYR A 52 6.93 5.03 -9.62
CA TYR A 52 6.72 5.48 -8.23
C TYR A 52 8.03 5.48 -7.42
N LEU A 53 8.92 4.51 -7.65
CA LEU A 53 10.27 4.48 -7.07
C LEU A 53 11.16 5.59 -7.63
N SER A 54 11.21 5.73 -8.96
CA SER A 54 12.07 6.70 -9.66
C SER A 54 11.73 8.16 -9.32
N LEU A 55 10.45 8.44 -9.08
CA LEU A 55 9.95 9.74 -8.63
C LEU A 55 10.24 10.01 -7.14
N GLY A 56 10.83 9.04 -6.43
CA GLY A 56 11.12 9.13 -5.00
C GLY A 56 9.87 9.11 -4.13
N HIS A 57 8.76 8.53 -4.61
CA HIS A 57 7.52 8.39 -3.84
C HIS A 57 7.51 7.14 -2.95
N MET A 58 8.43 6.21 -3.16
CA MET A 58 8.70 5.10 -2.26
C MET A 58 10.18 4.76 -2.21
N GLU A 59 10.56 3.97 -1.21
CA GLU A 59 11.88 3.37 -1.08
C GLU A 59 11.75 1.89 -0.71
N LYS A 60 12.85 1.13 -0.84
CA LYS A 60 12.86 -0.27 -0.42
C LYS A 60 12.75 -0.34 1.11
N ALA A 61 11.75 -1.07 1.60
CA ALA A 61 11.60 -1.33 3.02
C ALA A 61 12.78 -2.16 3.58
N PRO A 62 13.12 -2.02 4.87
CA PRO A 62 14.11 -2.86 5.53
C PRO A 62 13.78 -4.35 5.42
N MET A 63 14.81 -5.18 5.30
CA MET A 63 14.63 -6.63 5.13
C MET A 63 14.08 -7.34 6.37
N LYS A 64 14.27 -6.73 7.55
CA LYS A 64 13.76 -7.25 8.82
C LYS A 64 12.62 -6.36 9.31
N TYR A 65 11.44 -6.95 9.36
CA TYR A 65 10.30 -6.39 10.08
C TYR A 65 10.52 -6.59 11.59
N ASN A 66 10.28 -5.54 12.37
CA ASN A 66 10.31 -5.59 13.82
C ASN A 66 8.91 -5.33 14.36
N ASP A 67 8.24 -6.36 14.88
CA ASP A 67 6.90 -6.27 15.50
C ASP A 67 6.83 -5.27 16.67
N SER A 68 7.96 -4.83 17.21
CA SER A 68 8.02 -3.82 18.28
C SER A 68 7.98 -2.37 17.78
N SER A 69 7.98 -2.17 16.46
CA SER A 69 7.91 -0.83 15.86
C SER A 69 6.44 -0.41 15.67
N ASN A 70 6.14 0.88 15.89
CA ASN A 70 4.81 1.44 15.61
C ASN A 70 4.65 1.71 14.11
N GLU A 71 4.84 0.67 13.30
CA GLU A 71 4.73 0.68 11.84
C GLU A 71 3.28 0.38 11.43
N TYR A 72 2.82 1.05 10.37
CA TYR A 72 1.51 0.78 9.77
C TYR A 72 1.67 0.27 8.35
N PHE A 73 1.16 -0.93 8.09
CA PHE A 73 1.24 -1.54 6.76
C PHE A 73 -0.06 -1.32 5.99
N LEU A 74 0.05 -0.50 4.94
CA LEU A 74 -1.04 -0.23 4.01
C LEU A 74 -1.20 -1.38 3.00
N PRO A 75 -2.35 -2.08 2.97
CA PRO A 75 -2.65 -2.93 1.82
C PRO A 75 -2.77 -2.06 0.57
N HIS A 76 -2.43 -2.63 -0.58
CA HIS A 76 -2.60 -1.98 -1.87
C HIS A 76 -3.16 -2.95 -2.90
N HIS A 77 -3.73 -2.41 -3.97
CA HIS A 77 -4.22 -3.20 -5.09
C HIS A 77 -4.24 -2.40 -6.40
N SER A 78 -4.21 -3.10 -7.53
CA SER A 78 -4.32 -2.49 -8.85
C SER A 78 -5.79 -2.32 -9.28
N VAL A 79 -6.10 -1.10 -9.73
CA VAL A 79 -7.37 -0.73 -10.36
C VAL A 79 -7.08 -0.42 -11.83
N VAL A 80 -7.77 -1.11 -12.72
CA VAL A 80 -7.73 -0.83 -14.16
C VAL A 80 -8.85 0.16 -14.46
N LYS A 81 -8.51 1.28 -15.09
CA LYS A 81 -9.48 2.24 -15.59
C LYS A 81 -9.50 2.19 -17.10
N ASP A 82 -10.70 2.34 -17.66
CA ASP A 82 -10.84 2.63 -19.08
C ASP A 82 -10.51 4.10 -19.30
N SER A 83 -9.23 4.37 -19.55
CA SER A 83 -8.63 5.70 -19.53
C SER A 83 -7.60 5.79 -20.63
N ASN A 84 -7.59 6.94 -21.33
CA ASN A 84 -6.70 7.18 -22.45
C ASN A 84 -5.25 7.44 -22.03
N THR A 85 -4.99 7.82 -20.77
CA THR A 85 -3.65 8.27 -20.32
C THR A 85 -2.99 7.33 -19.31
N THR A 86 -3.73 6.83 -18.32
CA THR A 86 -3.24 5.82 -17.36
C THR A 86 -4.25 4.70 -17.23
N LYS A 87 -3.95 3.55 -17.83
CA LYS A 87 -4.83 2.36 -17.79
C LYS A 87 -4.80 1.67 -16.43
N LEU A 88 -3.72 1.81 -15.66
CA LEU A 88 -3.56 1.20 -14.33
C LEU A 88 -3.21 2.26 -13.28
N ARG A 89 -3.76 2.09 -12.08
CA ARG A 89 -3.35 2.80 -10.86
C ARG A 89 -3.22 1.81 -9.71
N VAL A 90 -2.22 2.00 -8.86
CA VAL A 90 -2.15 1.30 -7.57
C VAL A 90 -2.80 2.18 -6.51
N VAL A 91 -3.74 1.62 -5.77
CA VAL A 91 -4.45 2.28 -4.68
C VAL A 91 -3.93 1.71 -3.36
N PHE A 92 -3.46 2.60 -2.48
CA PHE A 92 -3.12 2.27 -1.09
C PHE A 92 -4.37 2.47 -0.23
N ASP A 93 -4.84 1.39 0.38
CA ASP A 93 -6.06 1.37 1.16
C ASP A 93 -5.79 1.75 2.61
N ALA A 94 -5.78 3.05 2.86
CA ALA A 94 -5.67 3.63 4.20
C ALA A 94 -6.96 3.55 5.02
N SER A 95 -8.04 2.99 4.45
CA SER A 95 -9.29 2.72 5.17
C SER A 95 -9.37 1.30 5.73
N ALA A 96 -8.32 0.50 5.49
CA ALA A 96 -8.23 -0.88 5.92
C ALA A 96 -8.17 -0.95 7.45
N LYS A 97 -9.22 -1.54 8.02
CA LYS A 97 -9.34 -1.72 9.46
C LYS A 97 -8.38 -2.80 9.97
N ASP A 98 -7.76 -2.53 11.10
CA ASP A 98 -7.04 -3.53 11.89
C ASP A 98 -8.01 -4.60 12.46
N ILE A 99 -7.47 -5.57 13.20
CA ILE A 99 -8.30 -6.62 13.85
C ILE A 99 -9.32 -6.07 14.85
N ASN A 100 -9.08 -4.87 15.38
CA ASN A 100 -9.93 -4.19 16.35
C ASN A 100 -10.96 -3.28 15.67
N GLY A 101 -10.98 -3.20 14.34
CA GLY A 101 -11.89 -2.36 13.58
C GLY A 101 -11.44 -0.90 13.43
N THR A 102 -10.21 -0.58 13.82
CA THR A 102 -9.62 0.76 13.79
C THR A 102 -8.93 1.02 12.45
N SER A 103 -9.18 2.18 11.86
CA SER A 103 -8.55 2.68 10.63
C SER A 103 -8.24 4.15 10.76
#